data_AF-A0AAN1FDX1-F1
#
_entry.id   AF-A0AAN1FDX1-F1
#
_cell.length_a   1.000
_cell.length_b   1.000
_cell.length_c   1.000
_cell.angle_alpha   90.00
_cell.angle_beta   90.00
_cell.angle_gamma   90.00
#
_symmetry.space_group_name_H-M   'P 1'
#
loop_
_entity.id
_entity.type
_entity.pdbx_description
1 polymer ?
#
loop_
_entity_poly.entity_id
_entity_poly.type
_entity_poly.pdbx_seq_one_letter_code
_entity_poly.pdbx_strand_id
1 'polypeptide(L)'
;MTALTLAQLAEITGGEIHGDENTLISAVAPMNSAGEGQITFLTNVKYAKHLGECQASAIMVKSSELEHCKTNALVVADPYVAYAKVAQALDTTPAPAAPGIAPSAVVSSEASLGENVSVGANAVIEAGAELGDNVIVGAGCFIGKGAKLGRNTKLWANVSIYHDVVLGDDCLVQSSTVIGSDGFGYANEKGEWVKIPQVGTVRIGNRVEIGACTTIDRGALDDTIIEDNVIIDNQMQIAHNVHIGYGTAMAGGTIVAGSTKIGKYCQIGGASVLNGHIEIADGVIVTGMGMVMRSLPEKGIYSSGIPLQTNKEWRKTATRVHRIDEMNKRLKAVEKLLEQTED
;
A
#
# COMPACT_ATOMS: atom_id res chain seq x y z
N MET A 1 -22.19 19.17 5.69
CA MET A 1 -20.95 19.17 4.87
C MET A 1 -20.01 20.20 5.46
N THR A 2 -18.77 19.80 5.71
CA THR A 2 -17.73 20.72 6.21
C THR A 2 -17.22 21.50 5.01
N ALA A 3 -17.33 22.83 5.05
CA ALA A 3 -16.69 23.72 4.10
C ALA A 3 -15.57 24.46 4.82
N LEU A 4 -14.42 24.62 4.16
CA LEU A 4 -13.27 25.35 4.66
C LEU A 4 -13.04 26.57 3.77
N THR A 5 -12.57 27.66 4.37
CA THR A 5 -12.10 28.83 3.62
C THR A 5 -10.79 28.51 2.92
N LEU A 6 -10.50 29.23 1.83
CA LEU A 6 -9.21 29.12 1.14
C LEU A 6 -8.04 29.48 2.07
N ALA A 7 -8.25 30.39 3.03
CA ALA A 7 -7.32 30.70 4.12
C ALA A 7 -6.95 29.46 4.97
N GLN A 8 -7.94 28.69 5.40
CA GLN A 8 -7.72 27.46 6.17
C GLN A 8 -6.98 26.40 5.33
N LEU A 9 -7.32 26.28 4.04
CA LEU A 9 -6.61 25.37 3.14
C LEU A 9 -5.16 25.80 2.90
N ALA A 10 -4.89 27.10 2.87
CA ALA A 10 -3.55 27.64 2.78
C ALA A 10 -2.71 27.30 4.01
N GLU A 11 -3.27 27.40 5.22
CA GLU A 11 -2.61 26.98 6.46
C GLU A 11 -2.27 25.48 6.45
N ILE A 12 -3.21 24.62 6.03
CA ILE A 12 -3.02 23.16 5.94
C ILE A 12 -1.90 22.79 4.95
N THR A 13 -1.86 23.49 3.81
CA THR A 13 -0.95 23.17 2.71
C THR A 13 0.40 23.88 2.82
N GLY A 14 0.48 25.00 3.56
CA GLY A 14 1.58 25.94 3.53
C GLY A 14 1.63 26.77 2.24
N GLY A 15 0.50 26.93 1.56
CA GLY A 15 0.40 27.62 0.26
C GLY A 15 0.16 29.12 0.36
N GLU A 16 0.48 29.85 -0.70
CA GLU A 16 0.23 31.28 -0.85
C GLU A 16 -1.09 31.52 -1.61
N ILE A 17 -1.92 32.42 -1.09
CA ILE A 17 -3.24 32.71 -1.68
C ILE A 17 -3.13 33.86 -2.67
N HIS A 18 -3.70 33.67 -3.85
CA HIS A 18 -3.96 34.74 -4.82
C HIS A 18 -5.45 34.78 -5.15
N GLY A 19 -6.14 35.83 -4.71
CA GLY A 19 -7.59 35.99 -4.86
C GLY A 19 -8.28 36.22 -3.51
N ASP A 20 -9.52 35.76 -3.38
CA ASP A 20 -10.32 35.90 -2.15
C ASP A 20 -10.07 34.74 -1.19
N GLU A 21 -9.41 35.04 -0.06
CA GLU A 21 -9.11 34.11 1.03
C GLU A 21 -10.36 33.54 1.73
N ASN A 22 -11.50 34.23 1.63
CA ASN A 22 -12.75 33.81 2.26
C ASN A 22 -13.57 32.85 1.39
N THR A 23 -13.09 32.54 0.19
CA THR A 23 -13.72 31.58 -0.73
C THR A 23 -13.96 30.26 -0.01
N LEU A 24 -15.22 29.82 0.06
CA LEU A 24 -15.60 28.56 0.68
C LEU A 24 -15.39 27.39 -0.28
N ILE A 25 -14.73 26.36 0.21
CA ILE A 25 -14.43 25.12 -0.50
C ILE A 25 -15.01 23.95 0.29
N SER A 26 -15.90 23.18 -0.35
CA SER A 26 -16.57 22.03 0.24
C SER A 26 -16.11 20.67 -0.30
N ALA A 27 -15.41 20.64 -1.44
CA ALA A 27 -14.91 19.39 -2.02
C ALA A 27 -13.73 19.63 -2.97
N VAL A 28 -12.97 18.56 -3.22
CA VAL A 28 -12.00 18.50 -4.32
C VAL A 28 -12.68 17.87 -5.55
N ALA A 29 -12.40 18.40 -6.74
CA ALA A 29 -12.91 17.84 -8.00
C ALA A 29 -11.88 17.84 -9.13
N PRO A 30 -11.97 16.92 -10.10
CA PRO A 30 -11.17 16.94 -11.32
C PRO A 30 -11.35 18.25 -12.11
N MET A 31 -10.28 18.75 -12.73
CA MET A 31 -10.27 20.06 -13.42
C MET A 31 -11.36 20.21 -14.50
N ASN A 32 -11.74 19.13 -15.16
CA ASN A 32 -12.76 19.10 -16.22
C ASN A 32 -14.21 19.12 -15.70
N SER A 33 -14.43 18.87 -14.41
CA SER A 33 -15.77 18.82 -13.79
C SER A 33 -15.90 19.74 -12.58
N ALA A 34 -14.82 20.37 -12.14
CA ALA A 34 -14.79 21.22 -10.97
C ALA A 34 -15.61 22.50 -11.22
N GLY A 35 -16.53 22.78 -10.30
CA GLY A 35 -17.40 23.96 -10.31
C GLY A 35 -17.28 24.82 -9.06
N GLU A 36 -18.31 25.62 -8.82
CA GLU A 36 -18.43 26.47 -7.64
C GLU A 36 -18.38 25.65 -6.33
N GLY A 37 -17.68 26.16 -5.32
CA GLY A 37 -17.43 25.50 -4.04
C GLY A 37 -16.39 24.37 -4.10
N GLN A 38 -15.79 24.11 -5.26
CA GLN A 38 -14.80 23.04 -5.42
C GLN A 38 -13.41 23.59 -5.73
N ILE A 39 -12.39 22.90 -5.22
CA ILE A 39 -10.99 23.16 -5.54
C ILE A 39 -10.46 22.04 -6.44
N THR A 40 -9.59 22.40 -7.38
CA THR A 40 -8.85 21.42 -8.21
C THR A 40 -7.36 21.67 -8.14
N PHE A 41 -6.56 20.89 -8.85
CA PHE A 41 -5.10 21.02 -8.85
C PHE A 41 -4.48 20.66 -10.19
N LEU A 42 -3.32 21.22 -10.48
CA LEU A 42 -2.56 20.95 -11.70
C LEU A 42 -1.26 20.20 -11.39
N THR A 43 -1.13 18.97 -11.91
CA THR A 43 0.14 18.21 -11.83
C THR A 43 0.89 18.16 -13.15
N ASN A 44 0.18 18.14 -14.28
CA ASN A 44 0.78 18.07 -15.61
C ASN A 44 0.70 19.42 -16.32
N VAL A 45 1.86 20.08 -16.42
CA VAL A 45 2.04 21.42 -17.00
C VAL A 45 1.45 21.55 -18.41
N LYS A 46 1.32 20.46 -19.19
CA LYS A 46 0.69 20.48 -20.52
C LYS A 46 -0.75 20.98 -20.51
N TYR A 47 -1.43 20.88 -19.37
CA TYR A 47 -2.80 21.35 -19.19
C TYR A 47 -2.90 22.78 -18.64
N ALA A 48 -1.79 23.46 -18.35
CA ALA A 48 -1.79 24.80 -17.76
C ALA A 48 -2.60 25.81 -18.59
N LYS A 49 -2.54 25.72 -19.93
CA LYS A 49 -3.31 26.57 -20.85
C LYS A 49 -4.84 26.42 -20.71
N HIS A 50 -5.33 25.32 -20.13
CA HIS A 50 -6.76 25.07 -19.92
C HIS A 50 -7.25 25.59 -18.55
N LEU A 51 -6.36 26.09 -17.69
CA LEU A 51 -6.73 26.62 -16.36
C LEU A 51 -7.73 27.78 -16.46
N GLY A 52 -7.64 28.60 -17.50
CA GLY A 52 -8.56 29.71 -17.74
C GLY A 52 -9.98 29.29 -18.14
N GLU A 53 -10.21 28.03 -18.48
CA GLU A 53 -11.53 27.46 -18.81
C GLU A 53 -12.18 26.76 -17.60
N CYS A 54 -11.39 26.50 -16.55
CA CYS A 54 -11.84 25.79 -15.35
C CYS A 54 -12.85 26.62 -14.55
N GLN A 55 -13.92 25.97 -14.08
CA GLN A 55 -15.01 26.59 -13.31
C GLN A 55 -14.85 26.40 -11.79
N ALA A 56 -13.70 25.90 -11.34
CA ALA A 56 -13.42 25.72 -9.92
C ALA A 56 -13.37 27.05 -9.16
N SER A 57 -13.84 27.06 -7.92
CA SER A 57 -13.71 28.22 -7.02
C SER A 57 -12.26 28.51 -6.62
N ALA A 58 -11.38 27.50 -6.64
CA ALA A 58 -9.94 27.68 -6.48
C ALA A 58 -9.14 26.60 -7.22
N ILE A 59 -7.87 26.89 -7.52
CA ILE A 59 -6.95 25.93 -8.15
C ILE A 59 -5.62 25.91 -7.39
N MET A 60 -5.16 24.71 -7.01
CA MET A 60 -3.80 24.50 -6.50
C MET A 60 -2.79 24.35 -7.64
N VAL A 61 -1.81 25.25 -7.69
CA VAL A 61 -0.81 25.33 -8.76
C VAL A 61 0.58 25.62 -8.22
N LYS A 62 1.61 25.46 -9.05
CA LYS A 62 2.93 26.02 -8.78
C LYS A 62 2.99 27.49 -9.22
N SER A 63 3.97 28.23 -8.73
CA SER A 63 4.11 29.68 -9.01
C SER A 63 4.25 29.98 -10.51
N SER A 64 4.87 29.08 -11.28
CA SER A 64 5.08 29.24 -12.73
C SER A 64 3.79 29.20 -13.55
N GLU A 65 2.70 28.69 -13.00
CA GLU A 65 1.43 28.45 -13.69
C GLU A 65 0.35 29.45 -13.25
N LEU A 66 0.68 30.30 -12.27
CA LEU A 66 -0.23 31.31 -11.72
C LEU A 66 -0.78 32.24 -12.81
N GLU A 67 0.03 32.60 -13.82
CA GLU A 67 -0.38 33.47 -14.92
C GLU A 67 -1.52 32.90 -15.77
N HIS A 68 -1.73 31.59 -15.73
CA HIS A 68 -2.80 30.91 -16.46
C HIS A 68 -4.09 30.75 -15.65
N CYS A 69 -4.06 31.04 -14.34
CA CYS A 69 -5.23 31.00 -13.46
C CYS A 69 -6.05 32.29 -13.59
N LYS A 70 -7.34 32.15 -13.88
CA LYS A 70 -8.31 33.28 -13.92
C LYS A 70 -9.25 33.33 -12.71
N THR A 71 -9.17 32.34 -11.84
CA THR A 71 -9.93 32.20 -10.58
C THR A 71 -8.96 32.31 -9.40
N ASN A 72 -9.44 32.10 -8.17
CA ASN A 72 -8.57 32.05 -7.00
C ASN A 72 -7.51 30.94 -7.15
N ALA A 73 -6.28 31.23 -6.76
CA ALA A 73 -5.19 30.27 -6.80
C ALA A 73 -4.59 30.06 -5.41
N LEU A 74 -4.22 28.80 -5.13
CA LEU A 74 -3.43 28.42 -3.98
C LEU A 74 -2.09 27.89 -4.49
N VAL A 75 -1.06 28.73 -4.39
CA VAL A 75 0.28 28.44 -4.89
C VAL A 75 1.01 27.57 -3.88
N VAL A 76 1.43 26.38 -4.30
CA VAL A 76 2.05 25.36 -3.45
C VAL A 76 3.28 24.76 -4.13
N ALA A 77 4.21 24.23 -3.32
CA ALA A 77 5.43 23.59 -3.83
C ALA A 77 5.14 22.33 -4.66
N ASP A 78 4.20 21.50 -4.18
CA ASP A 78 3.75 20.29 -4.86
C ASP A 78 2.21 20.21 -4.84
N PRO A 79 1.54 20.51 -5.96
CA PRO A 79 0.09 20.43 -6.07
C PRO A 79 -0.51 19.05 -5.77
N TYR A 80 0.25 17.96 -5.98
CA TYR A 80 -0.25 16.61 -5.69
C TYR A 80 -0.24 16.30 -4.19
N VAL A 81 0.81 16.74 -3.48
CA VAL A 81 0.86 16.65 -2.01
C VAL A 81 -0.20 17.57 -1.38
N ALA A 82 -0.37 18.79 -1.90
CA ALA A 82 -1.41 19.70 -1.44
C ALA A 82 -2.80 19.11 -1.65
N TYR A 83 -3.05 18.50 -2.81
CA TYR A 83 -4.27 17.73 -3.07
C TYR A 83 -4.53 16.68 -1.99
N ALA A 84 -3.54 15.84 -1.66
CA ALA A 84 -3.72 14.79 -0.65
C ALA A 84 -4.14 15.38 0.71
N LYS A 85 -3.51 16.47 1.16
CA LYS A 85 -3.84 17.15 2.42
C LYS A 85 -5.24 17.77 2.41
N VAL A 86 -5.61 18.44 1.31
CA VAL A 86 -6.94 19.06 1.18
C VAL A 86 -8.03 18.00 1.09
N ALA A 87 -7.77 16.90 0.38
CA ALA A 87 -8.69 15.76 0.30
C ALA A 87 -8.92 15.13 1.69
N GLN A 88 -7.90 15.02 2.53
CA GLN A 88 -8.04 14.58 3.93
C GLN A 88 -8.86 15.57 4.77
N ALA A 89 -8.62 16.88 4.62
CA ALA A 89 -9.34 17.91 5.39
C ALA A 89 -10.84 18.01 5.02
N LEU A 90 -11.18 17.63 3.79
CA LEU A 90 -12.55 17.60 3.26
C LEU A 90 -13.10 16.17 3.14
N ASP A 91 -12.50 15.20 3.83
CA ASP A 91 -12.89 13.79 3.69
C ASP A 91 -14.34 13.59 4.17
N THR A 92 -15.14 12.97 3.30
CA THR A 92 -16.54 12.63 3.55
C THR A 92 -16.74 11.13 3.72
N THR A 93 -15.65 10.36 3.69
CA THR A 93 -15.67 8.92 3.89
C THR A 93 -16.26 8.62 5.27
N PRO A 94 -17.30 7.75 5.35
CA PRO A 94 -17.88 7.41 6.64
C PRO A 94 -16.84 6.69 7.50
N ALA A 95 -16.97 6.83 8.81
CA ALA A 95 -16.19 6.00 9.74
C ALA A 95 -16.61 4.52 9.60
N PRO A 96 -15.68 3.56 9.82
CA PRO A 96 -15.99 2.13 9.75
C PRO A 96 -17.10 1.64 10.69
N ALA A 97 -17.34 2.37 11.78
CA ALA A 97 -18.41 2.13 12.74
C ALA A 97 -18.94 3.46 13.31
N ALA A 98 -20.19 3.45 13.76
CA ALA A 98 -20.76 4.57 14.51
C ALA A 98 -20.11 4.68 15.90
N PRO A 99 -20.11 5.87 16.54
CA PRO A 99 -19.55 6.05 17.87
C PRO A 99 -20.13 5.08 18.91
N GLY A 100 -19.24 4.50 19.72
CA GLY A 100 -19.58 3.57 20.79
C GLY A 100 -19.59 2.10 20.38
N ILE A 101 -20.10 1.23 21.26
CA ILE A 101 -20.13 -0.22 21.06
C ILE A 101 -21.52 -0.63 20.59
N ALA A 102 -21.62 -1.24 19.41
CA ALA A 102 -22.88 -1.74 18.87
C ALA A 102 -23.49 -2.81 19.81
N PRO A 103 -24.82 -2.83 20.02
CA PRO A 103 -25.46 -3.80 20.92
C PRO A 103 -25.23 -5.28 20.56
N SER A 104 -24.92 -5.56 19.30
CA SER A 104 -24.64 -6.92 18.81
C SER A 104 -23.15 -7.27 18.77
N ALA A 105 -22.26 -6.35 19.16
CA ALA A 105 -20.85 -6.65 19.32
C ALA A 105 -20.64 -7.55 20.56
N VAL A 106 -19.74 -8.52 20.44
CA VAL A 106 -19.37 -9.41 21.54
C VAL A 106 -17.98 -8.99 22.02
N VAL A 107 -17.92 -8.35 23.17
CA VAL A 107 -16.67 -7.87 23.77
C VAL A 107 -16.40 -8.64 25.05
N SER A 108 -15.23 -9.28 25.14
CA SER A 108 -14.80 -9.94 26.36
C SER A 108 -14.68 -8.95 27.52
N SER A 109 -15.06 -9.36 28.74
CA SER A 109 -14.86 -8.57 29.96
C SER A 109 -13.38 -8.38 30.32
N GLU A 110 -12.49 -9.16 29.72
CA GLU A 110 -11.04 -9.05 29.89
C GLU A 110 -10.38 -8.16 28.82
N ALA A 111 -11.15 -7.61 27.88
CA ALA A 111 -10.63 -6.66 26.91
C ALA A 111 -10.47 -5.27 27.55
N SER A 112 -9.41 -4.56 27.18
CA SER A 112 -9.15 -3.18 27.59
C SER A 112 -9.45 -2.23 26.44
N LEU A 113 -10.32 -1.25 26.67
CA LEU A 113 -10.72 -0.24 25.67
C LEU A 113 -10.31 1.15 26.15
N GLY A 114 -9.64 1.90 25.29
CA GLY A 114 -9.31 3.32 25.49
C GLY A 114 -10.53 4.23 25.35
N GLU A 115 -10.26 5.53 25.31
CA GLU A 115 -11.31 6.55 25.14
C GLU A 115 -11.84 6.58 23.70
N ASN A 116 -13.14 6.85 23.55
CA ASN A 116 -13.81 7.03 22.24
C ASN A 116 -13.67 5.83 21.27
N VAL A 117 -13.43 4.63 21.79
CA VAL A 117 -13.40 3.41 20.97
C VAL A 117 -14.79 3.12 20.39
N SER A 118 -14.81 2.77 19.11
CA SER A 118 -16.04 2.42 18.38
C SER A 118 -15.97 0.99 17.88
N VAL A 119 -16.98 0.18 18.15
CA VAL A 119 -17.04 -1.24 17.77
C VAL A 119 -18.34 -1.51 17.02
N GLY A 120 -18.21 -1.90 15.76
CA GLY A 120 -19.31 -2.15 14.83
C GLY A 120 -20.12 -3.41 15.14
N ALA A 121 -21.27 -3.53 14.48
CA ALA A 121 -22.19 -4.63 14.67
C ALA A 121 -21.53 -5.99 14.42
N ASN A 122 -21.80 -6.96 15.30
CA ASN A 122 -21.33 -8.34 15.22
C ASN A 122 -19.79 -8.49 15.21
N ALA A 123 -19.04 -7.45 15.57
CA ALA A 123 -17.62 -7.61 15.82
C ALA A 123 -17.39 -8.41 17.10
N VAL A 124 -16.30 -9.17 17.14
CA VAL A 124 -15.90 -10.01 18.28
C VAL A 124 -14.52 -9.57 18.77
N ILE A 125 -14.44 -9.19 20.04
CA ILE A 125 -13.20 -8.79 20.72
C ILE A 125 -12.91 -9.81 21.81
N GLU A 126 -11.83 -10.57 21.65
CA GLU A 126 -11.44 -11.65 22.55
C GLU A 126 -10.74 -11.16 23.83
N ALA A 127 -10.56 -12.09 24.76
CA ALA A 127 -9.92 -11.84 26.06
C ALA A 127 -8.49 -11.29 25.94
N GLY A 128 -8.16 -10.31 26.79
CA GLY A 128 -6.85 -9.67 26.84
C GLY A 128 -6.53 -8.76 25.65
N ALA A 129 -7.45 -8.57 24.71
CA ALA A 129 -7.24 -7.60 23.62
C ALA A 129 -7.20 -6.17 24.17
N GLU A 130 -6.32 -5.33 23.62
CA GLU A 130 -6.12 -3.93 24.00
C GLU A 130 -6.40 -3.02 22.80
N LEU A 131 -7.43 -2.17 22.89
CA LEU A 131 -7.77 -1.17 21.87
C LEU A 131 -7.44 0.22 22.42
N GLY A 132 -6.51 0.93 21.78
CA GLY A 132 -6.13 2.29 22.15
C GLY A 132 -7.22 3.34 21.89
N ASP A 133 -6.94 4.59 22.26
CA ASP A 133 -7.89 5.70 22.11
C ASP A 133 -8.29 5.91 20.65
N ASN A 134 -9.57 6.23 20.42
CA ASN A 134 -10.15 6.49 19.10
C ASN A 134 -10.02 5.34 18.09
N VAL A 135 -9.71 4.11 18.53
CA VAL A 135 -9.74 2.93 17.66
C VAL A 135 -11.16 2.69 17.15
N ILE A 136 -11.27 2.37 15.86
CA ILE A 136 -12.55 2.06 15.22
C ILE A 136 -12.47 0.66 14.61
N VAL A 137 -13.26 -0.27 15.15
CA VAL A 137 -13.41 -1.63 14.65
C VAL A 137 -14.71 -1.74 13.86
N GLY A 138 -14.63 -1.98 12.56
CA GLY A 138 -15.78 -2.15 11.67
C GLY A 138 -16.65 -3.37 12.00
N ALA A 139 -17.81 -3.44 11.36
CA ALA A 139 -18.76 -4.55 11.55
C ALA A 139 -18.15 -5.91 11.13
N GLY A 140 -18.48 -6.98 11.88
CA GLY A 140 -18.05 -8.34 11.57
C GLY A 140 -16.55 -8.63 11.73
N CYS A 141 -15.77 -7.70 12.27
CA CYS A 141 -14.36 -7.94 12.56
C CYS A 141 -14.16 -8.95 13.70
N PHE A 142 -13.05 -9.66 13.65
CA PHE A 142 -12.59 -10.53 14.73
C PHE A 142 -11.23 -10.04 15.24
N ILE A 143 -11.13 -9.74 16.53
CA ILE A 143 -9.90 -9.35 17.21
C ILE A 143 -9.53 -10.43 18.22
N GLY A 144 -8.44 -11.14 17.93
CA GLY A 144 -7.98 -12.30 18.69
C GLY A 144 -7.43 -11.97 20.08
N LYS A 145 -7.24 -13.04 20.88
CA LYS A 145 -6.76 -12.94 22.26
C LYS A 145 -5.43 -12.21 22.34
N GLY A 146 -5.27 -11.29 23.30
CA GLY A 146 -4.01 -10.56 23.50
C GLY A 146 -3.60 -9.60 22.38
N ALA A 147 -4.41 -9.46 21.31
CA ALA A 147 -4.10 -8.55 20.21
C ALA A 147 -4.16 -7.09 20.67
N LYS A 148 -3.27 -6.25 20.13
CA LYS A 148 -3.14 -4.84 20.54
C LYS A 148 -3.26 -3.92 19.33
N LEU A 149 -4.18 -2.98 19.37
CA LEU A 149 -4.35 -1.94 18.35
C LEU A 149 -4.02 -0.57 18.95
N GLY A 150 -3.03 0.11 18.38
CA GLY A 150 -2.65 1.48 18.77
C GLY A 150 -3.74 2.51 18.48
N ARG A 151 -3.57 3.72 19.00
CA ARG A 151 -4.60 4.77 18.93
C ARG A 151 -4.90 5.18 17.50
N ASN A 152 -6.10 5.68 17.25
CA ASN A 152 -6.60 6.13 15.94
C ASN A 152 -6.57 5.05 14.84
N THR A 153 -6.23 3.80 15.16
CA THR A 153 -6.21 2.71 14.18
C THR A 153 -7.63 2.32 13.79
N LYS A 154 -7.86 2.15 12.49
CA LYS A 154 -9.17 1.88 11.90
C LYS A 154 -9.14 0.58 11.12
N LEU A 155 -10.08 -0.30 11.46
CA LEU A 155 -10.33 -1.53 10.71
C LEU A 155 -11.68 -1.39 10.01
N TRP A 156 -11.70 -1.56 8.69
CA TRP A 156 -12.95 -1.72 7.94
C TRP A 156 -13.59 -3.07 8.22
N ALA A 157 -14.79 -3.30 7.69
CA ALA A 157 -15.59 -4.46 8.01
C ALA A 157 -14.91 -5.80 7.68
N ASN A 158 -15.21 -6.84 8.46
CA ASN A 158 -14.76 -8.21 8.22
C ASN A 158 -13.24 -8.41 8.20
N VAL A 159 -12.48 -7.60 8.93
CA VAL A 159 -11.04 -7.83 9.16
C VAL A 159 -10.86 -8.90 10.26
N SER A 160 -9.94 -9.84 10.04
CA SER A 160 -9.58 -10.86 11.02
C SER A 160 -8.16 -10.65 11.54
N ILE A 161 -8.04 -10.27 12.80
CA ILE A 161 -6.78 -10.16 13.53
C ILE A 161 -6.65 -11.36 14.46
N TYR A 162 -5.62 -12.17 14.29
CA TYR A 162 -5.35 -13.32 15.14
C TYR A 162 -4.79 -12.90 16.51
N HIS A 163 -4.52 -13.88 17.37
CA HIS A 163 -3.97 -13.64 18.71
C HIS A 163 -2.58 -13.01 18.69
N ASP A 164 -2.31 -12.22 19.73
CA ASP A 164 -1.03 -11.55 20.03
C ASP A 164 -0.47 -10.64 18.94
N VAL A 165 -1.26 -10.36 17.89
CA VAL A 165 -0.89 -9.42 16.83
C VAL A 165 -0.87 -8.00 17.39
N VAL A 166 0.16 -7.23 17.03
CA VAL A 166 0.32 -5.84 17.47
C VAL A 166 0.30 -4.91 16.26
N LEU A 167 -0.63 -3.96 16.25
CA LEU A 167 -0.67 -2.83 15.32
C LEU A 167 -0.37 -1.54 16.09
N GLY A 168 0.48 -0.69 15.52
CA GLY A 168 0.79 0.63 16.04
C GLY A 168 -0.36 1.64 15.87
N ASP A 169 0.00 2.91 15.99
CA ASP A 169 -0.92 4.04 15.91
C ASP A 169 -1.23 4.44 14.46
N ASP A 170 -2.40 5.03 14.25
CA ASP A 170 -2.81 5.64 12.98
C ASP A 170 -2.79 4.67 11.78
N CYS A 171 -3.03 3.38 12.02
CA CYS A 171 -3.07 2.36 10.97
C CYS A 171 -4.46 2.26 10.32
N LEU A 172 -4.50 1.82 9.07
CA LEU A 172 -5.73 1.57 8.32
C LEU A 172 -5.70 0.16 7.70
N VAL A 173 -6.72 -0.64 8.00
CA VAL A 173 -6.86 -1.99 7.42
C VAL A 173 -8.18 -2.12 6.70
N GLN A 174 -8.12 -2.47 5.42
CA GLN A 174 -9.27 -2.63 4.55
C GLN A 174 -9.93 -4.00 4.71
N SER A 175 -11.19 -4.09 4.26
CA SER A 175 -12.07 -5.23 4.49
C SER A 175 -11.50 -6.58 4.05
N SER A 176 -11.90 -7.64 4.74
CA SER A 176 -11.55 -9.04 4.43
C SER A 176 -10.05 -9.36 4.51
N THR A 177 -9.26 -8.50 5.12
CA THR A 177 -7.83 -8.74 5.41
C THR A 177 -7.67 -9.68 6.60
N VAL A 178 -6.66 -10.56 6.53
CA VAL A 178 -6.31 -11.49 7.60
C VAL A 178 -4.87 -11.23 8.06
N ILE A 179 -4.69 -11.00 9.36
CA ILE A 179 -3.38 -10.72 9.95
C ILE A 179 -3.12 -11.71 11.08
N GLY A 180 -1.98 -12.40 10.98
CA GLY A 180 -1.50 -13.37 11.95
C GLY A 180 -2.03 -14.78 11.74
N SER A 181 -2.41 -15.19 10.52
CA SER A 181 -2.64 -16.60 10.20
C SER A 181 -1.36 -17.43 10.33
N ASP A 182 -1.49 -18.75 10.47
CA ASP A 182 -0.34 -19.66 10.42
C ASP A 182 0.31 -19.62 9.03
N GLY A 183 1.63 -19.41 8.99
CA GLY A 183 2.43 -19.59 7.78
C GLY A 183 2.56 -21.04 7.32
N PHE A 184 3.20 -21.23 6.16
CA PHE A 184 3.39 -22.53 5.51
C PHE A 184 4.52 -23.37 6.14
N GLY A 185 4.42 -23.67 7.44
CA GLY A 185 5.40 -24.46 8.19
C GLY A 185 5.05 -25.95 8.27
N TYR A 186 5.71 -26.78 7.47
CA TYR A 186 5.56 -28.24 7.49
C TYR A 186 6.90 -28.95 7.31
N ALA A 187 7.12 -30.04 8.06
CA ALA A 187 8.20 -30.98 7.81
C ALA A 187 7.69 -32.16 6.97
N ASN A 188 8.52 -32.74 6.10
CA ASN A 188 8.16 -33.95 5.36
C ASN A 188 8.65 -35.19 6.09
N GLU A 189 7.73 -36.06 6.50
CA GLU A 189 8.05 -37.38 7.02
C GLU A 189 7.55 -38.44 6.03
N LYS A 190 8.45 -38.94 5.17
CA LYS A 190 8.17 -40.02 4.20
C LYS A 190 6.96 -39.74 3.29
N GLY A 191 6.79 -38.49 2.86
CA GLY A 191 5.69 -38.07 1.98
C GLY A 191 4.51 -37.44 2.72
N GLU A 192 4.42 -37.60 4.05
CA GLU A 192 3.39 -36.95 4.87
C GLU A 192 3.88 -35.60 5.40
N TRP A 193 2.99 -34.60 5.40
CA TRP A 193 3.30 -33.25 5.89
C TRP A 193 2.93 -33.13 7.37
N VAL A 194 3.94 -32.99 8.21
CA VAL A 194 3.78 -32.80 9.66
C VAL A 194 3.75 -31.31 9.96
N LYS A 195 2.64 -30.82 10.50
CA LYS A 195 2.44 -29.39 10.81
C LYS A 195 3.43 -28.92 11.88
N ILE A 196 4.09 -27.80 11.60
CA ILE A 196 4.92 -27.08 12.57
C ILE A 196 4.05 -25.93 13.13
N PRO A 197 3.71 -25.95 14.44
CA PRO A 197 3.03 -24.83 15.07
C PRO A 197 3.80 -23.52 14.85
N GLN A 198 3.08 -22.47 14.45
CA GLN A 198 3.63 -21.13 14.25
C GLN A 198 3.34 -20.34 15.52
N VAL A 199 4.36 -20.06 16.31
CA VAL A 199 4.21 -19.50 17.68
C VAL A 199 4.73 -18.07 17.80
N GLY A 200 5.33 -17.52 16.74
CA GLY A 200 5.59 -16.09 16.65
C GLY A 200 4.30 -15.30 16.39
N THR A 201 4.41 -13.98 16.27
CA THR A 201 3.28 -13.09 15.98
C THR A 201 3.56 -12.21 14.75
N VAL A 202 2.73 -11.18 14.54
CA VAL A 202 2.93 -10.08 13.59
C VAL A 202 3.05 -8.78 14.38
N ARG A 203 4.09 -7.99 14.08
CA ARG A 203 4.25 -6.62 14.59
C ARG A 203 4.17 -5.63 13.44
N ILE A 204 3.21 -4.73 13.52
CA ILE A 204 2.96 -3.68 12.56
C ILE A 204 3.20 -2.35 13.26
N GLY A 205 4.04 -1.51 12.66
CA GLY A 205 4.37 -0.17 13.14
C GLY A 205 3.22 0.82 13.00
N ASN A 206 3.54 2.10 13.04
CA ASN A 206 2.58 3.19 12.96
C ASN A 206 2.35 3.65 11.52
N ARG A 207 1.18 4.22 11.21
CA ARG A 207 0.82 4.78 9.90
C ARG A 207 0.96 3.75 8.77
N VAL A 208 0.64 2.50 9.07
CA VAL A 208 0.64 1.42 8.08
C VAL A 208 -0.75 1.31 7.46
N GLU A 209 -0.82 1.26 6.13
CA GLU A 209 -2.05 1.00 5.38
C GLU A 209 -2.01 -0.38 4.72
N ILE A 210 -3.06 -1.17 4.92
CA ILE A 210 -3.18 -2.54 4.38
C ILE A 210 -4.49 -2.65 3.59
N GLY A 211 -4.35 -2.96 2.30
CA GLY A 211 -5.43 -3.14 1.34
C GLY A 211 -6.27 -4.39 1.58
N ALA A 212 -7.40 -4.47 0.87
CA ALA A 212 -8.43 -5.48 1.06
C ALA A 212 -7.96 -6.86 0.63
N CYS A 213 -8.46 -7.89 1.31
CA CYS A 213 -8.15 -9.30 1.04
C CYS A 213 -6.63 -9.60 1.06
N THR A 214 -5.86 -8.85 1.83
CA THR A 214 -4.44 -9.11 2.06
C THR A 214 -4.26 -10.09 3.21
N THR A 215 -3.26 -10.96 3.11
CA THR A 215 -2.91 -11.97 4.10
C THR A 215 -1.49 -11.74 4.59
N ILE A 216 -1.33 -11.60 5.91
CA ILE A 216 -0.03 -11.46 6.58
C ILE A 216 0.09 -12.57 7.60
N ASP A 217 0.97 -13.54 7.34
CA ASP A 217 1.19 -14.67 8.23
C ASP A 217 2.03 -14.26 9.43
N ARG A 218 1.74 -14.85 10.60
CA ARG A 218 2.61 -14.77 11.78
C ARG A 218 3.94 -15.47 11.49
N GLY A 219 4.98 -15.06 12.21
CA GLY A 219 6.26 -15.76 12.11
C GLY A 219 6.26 -17.12 12.81
N ALA A 220 7.21 -17.98 12.43
CA ALA A 220 7.28 -19.34 12.97
C ALA A 220 7.69 -19.39 14.45
N LEU A 221 8.73 -18.62 14.81
CA LEU A 221 9.28 -18.49 16.15
C LEU A 221 9.45 -17.01 16.48
N ASP A 222 10.24 -16.32 15.66
CA ASP A 222 10.29 -14.85 15.62
C ASP A 222 9.07 -14.29 14.88
N ASP A 223 8.92 -12.97 14.88
CA ASP A 223 7.75 -12.29 14.34
C ASP A 223 7.89 -11.93 12.85
N THR A 224 6.76 -11.79 12.16
CA THR A 224 6.67 -11.03 10.90
C THR A 224 6.61 -9.54 11.26
N ILE A 225 7.41 -8.71 10.59
CA ILE A 225 7.59 -7.29 10.93
C ILE A 225 7.22 -6.39 9.76
N ILE A 226 6.32 -5.44 9.99
CA ILE A 226 6.00 -4.34 9.08
C ILE A 226 6.36 -3.04 9.80
N GLU A 227 7.37 -2.32 9.33
CA GLU A 227 7.78 -1.04 9.92
C GLU A 227 6.78 0.09 9.61
N ASP A 228 6.99 1.22 10.29
CA ASP A 228 6.19 2.42 10.14
C ASP A 228 6.07 2.89 8.67
N ASN A 229 4.94 3.51 8.35
CA ASN A 229 4.69 4.19 7.08
C ASN A 229 4.77 3.27 5.84
N VAL A 230 4.61 1.96 6.02
CA VAL A 230 4.50 0.99 4.93
C VAL A 230 3.09 1.01 4.36
N ILE A 231 2.96 0.95 3.04
CA ILE A 231 1.66 0.82 2.36
C ILE A 231 1.62 -0.45 1.51
N ILE A 232 0.62 -1.29 1.79
CA ILE A 232 0.42 -2.61 1.18
C ILE A 232 -0.93 -2.57 0.49
N ASP A 233 -0.97 -2.78 -0.82
CA ASP A 233 -2.21 -2.78 -1.60
C ASP A 233 -3.00 -4.09 -1.42
N ASN A 234 -4.05 -4.27 -2.22
CA ASN A 234 -5.00 -5.37 -2.14
C ASN A 234 -4.39 -6.72 -2.58
N GLN A 235 -4.98 -7.81 -2.07
CA GLN A 235 -4.69 -9.18 -2.50
C GLN A 235 -3.21 -9.57 -2.42
N MET A 236 -2.55 -9.09 -1.37
CA MET A 236 -1.14 -9.36 -1.11
C MET A 236 -0.99 -10.63 -0.27
N GLN A 237 0.07 -11.40 -0.52
CA GLN A 237 0.50 -12.48 0.38
C GLN A 237 1.86 -12.12 0.99
N ILE A 238 1.89 -11.95 2.31
CA ILE A 238 3.11 -11.74 3.11
C ILE A 238 3.31 -12.96 4.00
N ALA A 239 4.26 -13.81 3.64
CA ALA A 239 4.52 -15.04 4.38
C ALA A 239 5.23 -14.80 5.73
N HIS A 240 5.35 -15.88 6.51
CA HIS A 240 5.96 -15.88 7.83
C HIS A 240 7.39 -15.31 7.84
N ASN A 241 7.72 -14.57 8.90
CA ASN A 241 9.05 -13.98 9.15
C ASN A 241 9.52 -12.96 8.10
N VAL A 242 8.63 -12.47 7.23
CA VAL A 242 8.94 -11.36 6.34
C VAL A 242 9.18 -10.09 7.18
N HIS A 243 10.15 -9.29 6.77
CA HIS A 243 10.41 -7.96 7.33
C HIS A 243 10.33 -6.92 6.22
N ILE A 244 9.45 -5.93 6.38
CA ILE A 244 9.30 -4.81 5.45
C ILE A 244 9.70 -3.51 6.14
N GLY A 245 10.71 -2.84 5.59
CA GLY A 245 11.30 -1.63 6.13
C GLY A 245 10.47 -0.37 5.90
N TYR A 246 10.76 0.66 6.71
CA TYR A 246 10.06 1.94 6.74
C TYR A 246 9.76 2.52 5.36
N GLY A 247 8.54 3.01 5.16
CA GLY A 247 8.19 3.80 3.98
C GLY A 247 8.15 3.02 2.65
N THR A 248 8.23 1.70 2.70
CA THR A 248 8.12 0.85 1.51
C THR A 248 6.68 0.76 1.03
N ALA A 249 6.50 0.84 -0.29
CA ALA A 249 5.20 0.74 -0.97
C ALA A 249 5.12 -0.53 -1.82
N MET A 250 4.02 -1.28 -1.71
CA MET A 250 3.82 -2.53 -2.42
C MET A 250 2.46 -2.56 -3.12
N ALA A 251 2.47 -2.74 -4.43
CA ALA A 251 1.27 -2.76 -5.26
C ALA A 251 0.65 -4.16 -5.39
N GLY A 252 -0.64 -4.17 -5.71
CA GLY A 252 -1.53 -5.31 -5.49
C GLY A 252 -1.12 -6.62 -6.17
N GLY A 253 -1.54 -7.73 -5.57
CA GLY A 253 -1.26 -9.08 -6.06
C GLY A 253 0.20 -9.53 -5.93
N THR A 254 1.04 -8.77 -5.23
CA THR A 254 2.44 -9.17 -4.99
C THR A 254 2.50 -10.29 -3.93
N ILE A 255 3.40 -11.24 -4.15
CA ILE A 255 3.60 -12.41 -3.29
C ILE A 255 5.01 -12.38 -2.73
N VAL A 256 5.14 -12.41 -1.40
CA VAL A 256 6.42 -12.45 -0.70
C VAL A 256 6.54 -13.75 0.09
N ALA A 257 7.52 -14.57 -0.29
CA ALA A 257 7.80 -15.81 0.42
C ALA A 257 8.57 -15.58 1.74
N GLY A 258 8.58 -16.61 2.58
CA GLY A 258 8.98 -16.50 3.99
C GLY A 258 10.42 -16.03 4.20
N SER A 259 10.65 -15.36 5.33
CA SER A 259 11.97 -14.86 5.77
C SER A 259 12.65 -13.86 4.83
N THR A 260 11.90 -13.24 3.91
CA THR A 260 12.42 -12.20 3.02
C THR A 260 12.46 -10.86 3.73
N LYS A 261 13.58 -10.14 3.58
CA LYS A 261 13.75 -8.79 4.13
C LYS A 261 13.74 -7.76 3.01
N ILE A 262 12.81 -6.83 3.08
CA ILE A 262 12.68 -5.71 2.16
C ILE A 262 13.12 -4.46 2.91
N GLY A 263 14.11 -3.76 2.36
CA GLY A 263 14.64 -2.52 2.93
C GLY A 263 13.63 -1.36 2.96
N LYS A 264 14.11 -0.19 3.33
CA LYS A 264 13.35 1.05 3.46
C LYS A 264 13.11 1.71 2.11
N TYR A 265 12.01 2.43 1.97
CA TYR A 265 11.67 3.24 0.79
C TYR A 265 11.68 2.46 -0.54
N CYS A 266 11.43 1.16 -0.49
CA CYS A 266 11.32 0.33 -1.68
C CYS A 266 9.96 0.54 -2.36
N GLN A 267 9.91 0.27 -3.67
CA GLN A 267 8.66 0.27 -4.44
C GLN A 267 8.55 -1.05 -5.17
N ILE A 268 7.59 -1.89 -4.76
CA ILE A 268 7.37 -3.20 -5.35
C ILE A 268 6.14 -3.13 -6.25
N GLY A 269 6.37 -3.21 -7.56
CA GLY A 269 5.32 -3.14 -8.57
C GLY A 269 4.36 -4.32 -8.49
N GLY A 270 3.12 -4.11 -8.95
CA GLY A 270 2.04 -5.07 -8.79
C GLY A 270 2.33 -6.42 -9.46
N ALA A 271 1.73 -7.48 -8.90
CA ALA A 271 1.90 -8.87 -9.31
C ALA A 271 3.38 -9.35 -9.32
N SER A 272 4.25 -8.73 -8.52
CA SER A 272 5.61 -9.23 -8.36
C SER A 272 5.64 -10.48 -7.47
N VAL A 273 6.65 -11.33 -7.68
CA VAL A 273 6.87 -12.53 -6.89
C VAL A 273 8.29 -12.49 -6.34
N LEU A 274 8.40 -12.43 -5.02
CA LEU A 274 9.66 -12.39 -4.29
C LEU A 274 9.91 -13.75 -3.65
N ASN A 275 11.05 -14.35 -3.96
CA ASN A 275 11.48 -15.61 -3.37
C ASN A 275 11.72 -15.47 -1.85
N GLY A 276 11.84 -16.59 -1.14
CA GLY A 276 12.09 -16.63 0.31
C GLY A 276 13.57 -16.52 0.64
N HIS A 277 13.88 -16.12 1.88
CA HIS A 277 15.26 -16.01 2.39
C HIS A 277 16.18 -15.12 1.55
N ILE A 278 15.64 -14.05 0.97
CA ILE A 278 16.42 -13.05 0.24
C ILE A 278 16.36 -11.70 0.95
N GLU A 279 17.31 -10.83 0.62
CA GLU A 279 17.38 -9.46 1.14
C GLU A 279 17.36 -8.45 -0.01
N ILE A 280 16.53 -7.42 0.12
CA ILE A 280 16.37 -6.34 -0.85
C ILE A 280 16.85 -5.05 -0.19
N ALA A 281 17.84 -4.39 -0.77
CA ALA A 281 18.43 -3.16 -0.25
C ALA A 281 17.44 -1.98 -0.26
N ASP A 282 17.75 -0.95 0.51
CA ASP A 282 16.96 0.27 0.60
C ASP A 282 16.81 1.00 -0.75
N GLY A 283 15.62 1.52 -1.01
CA GLY A 283 15.32 2.35 -2.18
C GLY A 283 15.23 1.58 -3.50
N VAL A 284 15.16 0.24 -3.46
CA VAL A 284 14.99 -0.61 -4.63
C VAL A 284 13.58 -0.45 -5.22
N ILE A 285 13.52 -0.38 -6.55
CA ILE A 285 12.27 -0.39 -7.30
C ILE A 285 12.22 -1.67 -8.12
N VAL A 286 11.19 -2.49 -7.90
CA VAL A 286 10.86 -3.65 -8.74
C VAL A 286 9.68 -3.25 -9.62
N THR A 287 9.83 -3.32 -10.94
CA THR A 287 8.71 -3.01 -11.85
C THR A 287 7.63 -4.10 -11.79
N GLY A 288 6.42 -3.79 -12.28
CA GLY A 288 5.31 -4.75 -12.29
C GLY A 288 5.67 -6.11 -12.90
N MET A 289 5.10 -7.17 -12.32
CA MET A 289 5.40 -8.57 -12.65
C MET A 289 6.89 -8.94 -12.49
N GLY A 290 7.56 -8.35 -11.50
CA GLY A 290 8.95 -8.66 -11.16
C GLY A 290 9.10 -10.06 -10.56
N MET A 291 10.00 -10.89 -11.11
CA MET A 291 10.34 -12.22 -10.59
C MET A 291 11.70 -12.15 -9.87
N VAL A 292 11.66 -11.87 -8.56
CA VAL A 292 12.87 -11.63 -7.75
C VAL A 292 13.33 -12.93 -7.10
N MET A 293 14.26 -13.61 -7.78
CA MET A 293 14.74 -14.94 -7.37
C MET A 293 15.96 -14.91 -6.45
N ARG A 294 16.62 -13.75 -6.30
CA ARG A 294 17.87 -13.56 -5.56
C ARG A 294 17.84 -12.21 -4.84
N SER A 295 18.68 -12.06 -3.81
CA SER A 295 18.88 -10.79 -3.12
C SER A 295 19.29 -9.68 -4.10
N LEU A 296 18.83 -8.46 -3.81
CA LEU A 296 19.13 -7.24 -4.58
C LEU A 296 19.94 -6.31 -3.67
N PRO A 297 21.30 -6.39 -3.69
CA PRO A 297 22.14 -5.66 -2.73
C PRO A 297 22.31 -4.18 -3.08
N GLU A 298 21.95 -3.76 -4.29
CA GLU A 298 22.17 -2.41 -4.78
C GLU A 298 20.83 -1.69 -4.99
N LYS A 299 20.81 -0.40 -4.66
CA LYS A 299 19.70 0.47 -5.00
C LYS A 299 19.60 0.60 -6.53
N GLY A 300 18.41 0.42 -7.08
CA GLY A 300 18.18 0.55 -8.51
C GLY A 300 16.78 0.17 -8.93
N ILE A 301 16.55 0.18 -10.24
CA ILE A 301 15.30 -0.30 -10.86
C ILE A 301 15.58 -1.67 -11.47
N TYR A 302 14.79 -2.66 -11.08
CA TYR A 302 14.89 -4.04 -11.54
C TYR A 302 13.60 -4.46 -12.24
N SER A 303 13.75 -5.21 -13.33
CA SER A 303 12.62 -5.62 -14.19
C SER A 303 12.78 -7.04 -14.68
N SER A 304 11.65 -7.69 -14.97
CA SER A 304 11.60 -9.00 -15.61
C SER A 304 10.40 -9.11 -16.55
N GLY A 305 10.39 -10.16 -17.35
CA GLY A 305 9.28 -10.48 -18.25
C GLY A 305 9.49 -9.97 -19.68
N ILE A 306 8.80 -10.62 -20.62
CA ILE A 306 8.74 -10.20 -22.02
C ILE A 306 7.39 -9.51 -22.20
N PRO A 307 7.34 -8.25 -22.68
CA PRO A 307 6.09 -7.52 -22.89
C PRO A 307 5.15 -8.23 -23.86
N LEU A 308 3.89 -7.77 -23.87
CA LEU A 308 2.86 -8.32 -24.73
C LEU A 308 3.23 -8.19 -26.22
N GLN A 309 2.98 -9.26 -26.97
CA GLN A 309 3.10 -9.31 -28.43
C GLN A 309 1.81 -9.86 -29.03
N THR A 310 1.59 -9.69 -30.33
CA THR A 310 0.49 -10.42 -30.99
C THR A 310 0.71 -11.93 -30.84
N ASN A 311 -0.36 -12.73 -30.74
CA ASN A 311 -0.23 -14.17 -30.46
C ASN A 311 0.69 -14.90 -31.46
N LYS A 312 0.61 -14.54 -32.74
CA LYS A 312 1.43 -15.12 -33.81
C LYS A 312 2.92 -14.80 -33.63
N GLU A 313 3.26 -13.60 -33.20
CA GLU A 313 4.64 -13.19 -32.92
C GLU A 313 5.14 -13.85 -31.65
N TRP A 314 4.34 -13.82 -30.58
CA TRP A 314 4.68 -14.44 -29.30
C TRP A 314 5.05 -15.92 -29.44
N ARG A 315 4.26 -16.71 -30.19
CA ARG A 315 4.57 -18.14 -30.44
C ARG A 315 5.93 -18.34 -31.10
N LYS A 316 6.31 -17.47 -32.03
CA LYS A 316 7.62 -17.51 -32.69
C LYS A 316 8.74 -17.12 -31.73
N THR A 317 8.56 -16.05 -30.95
CA THR A 317 9.51 -15.62 -29.92
C THR A 317 9.76 -16.72 -28.91
N ALA A 318 8.71 -17.30 -28.32
CA ALA A 318 8.80 -18.37 -27.33
C ALA A 318 9.53 -19.61 -27.88
N THR A 319 9.22 -20.02 -29.12
CA THR A 319 9.91 -21.16 -29.76
C THR A 319 11.42 -20.91 -29.89
N ARG A 320 11.83 -19.68 -30.24
CA ARG A 320 13.24 -19.31 -30.35
C ARG A 320 13.94 -19.32 -29.00
N VAL A 321 13.29 -18.79 -27.95
CA VAL A 321 13.82 -18.82 -26.58
C VAL A 321 14.06 -20.27 -26.12
N HIS A 322 13.14 -21.20 -26.40
CA HIS A 322 13.34 -22.63 -26.08
C HIS A 322 14.52 -23.28 -26.83
N ARG A 323 14.94 -22.72 -27.96
CA ARG A 323 16.07 -23.23 -28.76
C ARG A 323 17.34 -22.39 -28.63
N ILE A 324 17.41 -21.49 -27.64
CA ILE A 324 18.52 -20.55 -27.52
C ILE A 324 19.88 -21.23 -27.32
N ASP A 325 19.92 -22.38 -26.63
CA ASP A 325 21.15 -23.17 -26.48
C ASP A 325 21.63 -23.78 -27.81
N GLU A 326 20.70 -24.33 -28.62
CA GLU A 326 21.02 -24.83 -29.96
C GLU A 326 21.56 -23.69 -30.85
N MET A 327 20.93 -22.52 -30.80
CA MET A 327 21.39 -21.33 -31.51
C MET A 327 22.80 -20.91 -31.07
N ASN A 328 23.08 -20.88 -29.76
CA ASN A 328 24.39 -20.54 -29.21
C ASN A 328 25.47 -21.54 -29.65
N LYS A 329 25.19 -22.85 -29.63
CA LYS A 329 26.12 -23.89 -30.12
C LYS A 329 26.43 -23.72 -31.60
N ARG A 330 25.42 -23.43 -32.42
CA ARG A 330 25.59 -23.19 -33.85
C ARG A 330 26.39 -21.92 -34.11
N LEU A 331 26.16 -20.85 -33.35
CA LEU A 331 26.93 -19.61 -33.46
C LEU A 331 28.42 -19.84 -33.14
N LYS A 332 28.72 -20.49 -32.01
CA LYS A 332 30.10 -20.86 -31.64
C LYS A 332 30.81 -21.72 -32.69
N ALA A 333 30.09 -22.64 -33.33
CA ALA A 333 30.66 -23.47 -34.39
C ALA A 333 31.03 -22.64 -35.62
N VAL A 334 30.22 -21.62 -35.96
CA VAL A 334 30.53 -20.68 -37.05
C VAL A 334 31.71 -19.79 -36.69
N GLU A 335 31.75 -19.22 -35.48
CA GLU A 335 32.86 -18.39 -35.00
C GLU A 335 34.20 -19.15 -35.05
N LYS A 336 34.21 -20.40 -34.57
CA LYS A 336 35.41 -21.26 -34.63
C LYS A 336 35.90 -21.52 -36.06
N LEU A 337 34.99 -21.71 -37.01
CA LEU A 337 35.38 -21.91 -38.41
C LEU A 337 36.00 -20.64 -38.99
N LEU A 338 35.45 -19.47 -38.68
CA LEU A 338 35.98 -18.19 -39.16
C LEU A 338 37.39 -17.91 -38.62
N GLU A 339 37.63 -18.14 -37.33
CA GLU A 339 38.97 -18.02 -36.72
C GLU A 339 40.00 -18.95 -37.38
N GLN A 340 39.58 -20.14 -37.82
CA GLN A 340 40.46 -21.10 -38.51
C GLN A 340 40.73 -20.76 -39.98
N THR A 341 40.01 -19.80 -40.56
CA THR A 341 40.17 -19.41 -41.97
C THR A 341 40.97 -18.11 -42.14
N GLU A 342 41.31 -17.43 -41.05
CA GLU A 342 42.14 -16.21 -41.02
C GLU A 342 43.64 -16.49 -40.76
N ASP A 343 44.01 -17.73 -40.44
CA ASP A 343 45.39 -18.29 -40.42
C ASP A 343 45.72 -19.03 -41.73
#